data_AF-A0A1G8F6D9-F1
#
_entry.id   AF-A0A1G8F6D9-F1
#
_cell.length_a   1.000
_cell.length_b   1.000
_cell.length_c   1.000
_cell.angle_alpha   90.00
_cell.angle_beta   90.00
_cell.angle_gamma   90.00
#
_symmetry.space_group_name_H-M   'P 1'
#
loop_
_entity.id
_entity.type
_entity.pdbx_description
1 polymer ?
#
loop_
_entity_poly.entity_id
_entity_poly.type
_entity_poly.pdbx_seq_one_letter_code
_entity_poly.pdbx_strand_id
1 'polypeptide(L)'
;MIPWRIKTEKGFEEHQIERSLCVNDEELETQAVLAGHVMGQLTAVAAASHIRTGRLVPLLTQHVDEQVGTFIYYGSRSAQPARARAFIDLAVKRLAGNSEWVLTAKELHAAEAKGRKAAG
;
A
#
# COMPACT_ATOMS: atom_id res chain seq x y z
N MET A 1 12.05 -12.74 6.49
CA MET A 1 11.69 -12.02 5.25
C MET A 1 10.21 -12.23 4.99
N ILE A 2 9.48 -11.18 4.61
CA ILE A 2 8.01 -11.18 4.61
C ILE A 2 7.49 -11.91 3.35
N PRO A 3 6.57 -12.88 3.46
CA PRO A 3 5.91 -13.51 2.32
C PRO A 3 4.92 -12.55 1.65
N TRP A 4 4.61 -12.78 0.38
CA TRP A 4 3.56 -12.05 -0.29
C TRP A 4 2.20 -12.49 0.23
N ARG A 5 1.38 -11.54 0.67
CA ARG A 5 0.00 -11.81 1.09
C ARG A 5 -0.95 -11.66 -0.08
N ILE A 6 -1.73 -12.69 -0.36
CA ILE A 6 -2.67 -12.75 -1.50
C ILE A 6 -4.05 -13.12 -0.95
N LYS A 7 -5.07 -12.30 -1.27
CA LYS A 7 -6.47 -12.57 -0.93
C LYS A 7 -7.01 -13.67 -1.84
N THR A 8 -7.58 -14.71 -1.24
CA THR A 8 -8.27 -15.81 -1.92
C THR A 8 -9.70 -15.93 -1.40
N GLU A 9 -10.53 -16.78 -2.02
CA GLU A 9 -11.89 -17.04 -1.55
C GLU A 9 -11.93 -17.60 -0.11
N LYS A 10 -10.84 -18.25 0.32
CA LYS A 10 -10.71 -18.88 1.64
C LYS A 10 -10.10 -17.96 2.70
N GLY A 11 -9.74 -16.72 2.33
CA GLY A 11 -9.08 -15.76 3.21
C GLY A 11 -7.78 -15.22 2.62
N PHE A 12 -6.67 -15.38 3.33
CA PHE A 12 -5.36 -14.93 2.88
C PHE A 12 -4.38 -16.07 2.84
N GLU A 13 -3.60 -16.13 1.78
CA GLU A 13 -2.51 -17.07 1.61
C GLU A 13 -1.19 -16.31 1.52
N GLU A 14 -0.18 -16.87 2.18
CA GLU A 14 1.18 -16.35 2.17
C GLU A 14 2.00 -17.14 1.13
N HIS A 15 2.51 -16.42 0.14
CA HIS A 15 3.30 -17.00 -0.93
C HIS A 15 4.76 -16.61 -0.78
N GLN A 16 5.64 -17.62 -0.76
CA GLN A 16 7.07 -17.41 -0.89
C GLN A 16 7.40 -17.28 -2.38
N ILE A 17 7.71 -16.06 -2.80
CA ILE A 17 8.13 -15.76 -4.17
C ILE A 17 9.66 -15.88 -4.23
N GLU A 18 10.18 -16.41 -5.34
CA GLU A 18 11.62 -16.36 -5.63
C GLU A 18 12.01 -14.90 -5.90
N ARG A 19 12.95 -14.38 -5.12
CA ARG A 19 13.22 -12.95 -5.06
C ARG A 19 14.43 -12.59 -5.91
N SER A 20 14.24 -11.67 -6.85
CA SER A 20 15.35 -11.09 -7.62
C SER A 20 16.05 -9.95 -6.87
N LEU A 21 15.40 -9.34 -5.88
CA LEU A 21 15.92 -8.25 -5.06
C LEU A 21 15.36 -8.35 -3.63
N CYS A 22 16.19 -8.02 -2.63
CA CYS A 22 15.77 -7.92 -1.23
C CYS A 22 16.44 -6.71 -0.60
N VAL A 23 15.64 -5.71 -0.24
CA VAL A 23 16.09 -4.47 0.40
C VAL A 23 15.29 -4.22 1.68
N ASN A 24 15.87 -3.47 2.61
CA ASN A 24 15.23 -3.08 3.86
C ASN A 24 14.75 -1.62 3.86
N ASP A 25 14.77 -0.98 2.68
CA ASP A 25 14.39 0.41 2.46
C ASP A 25 13.26 0.46 1.42
N GLU A 26 12.10 0.98 1.82
CA GLU A 26 10.87 1.03 1.01
C GLU A 26 11.01 1.96 -0.21
N GLU A 27 11.76 3.06 -0.07
CA GLU A 27 11.98 4.00 -1.17
C GLU A 27 12.84 3.33 -2.25
N LEU A 28 13.92 2.63 -1.85
CA LEU A 28 14.77 1.89 -2.78
C LEU A 28 14.00 0.78 -3.51
N GLU A 29 13.12 0.06 -2.81
CA GLU A 29 12.23 -0.93 -3.43
C GLU A 29 11.32 -0.27 -4.47
N THR A 30 10.67 0.84 -4.10
CA THR A 30 9.76 1.58 -4.98
C THR A 30 10.47 2.08 -6.24
N GLN A 31 11.69 2.60 -6.11
CA GLN A 31 12.50 3.02 -7.27
C GLN A 31 12.89 1.84 -8.17
N ALA A 32 13.23 0.68 -7.61
CA ALA A 32 13.53 -0.51 -8.40
C ALA A 32 12.33 -0.98 -9.25
N VAL A 33 11.12 -0.91 -8.67
CA VAL A 33 9.86 -1.20 -9.39
C VAL A 33 9.58 -0.15 -10.47
N LEU A 34 9.70 1.14 -10.14
CA LEU A 34 9.51 2.24 -11.09
C LEU A 34 10.46 2.18 -12.29
N ALA A 35 11.70 1.72 -12.05
CA ALA A 35 12.70 1.53 -13.08
C ALA A 35 12.51 0.22 -13.88
N GLY A 36 11.50 -0.60 -13.54
CA GLY A 36 11.17 -1.82 -14.26
C GLY A 36 12.13 -2.99 -14.01
N HIS A 37 12.97 -2.93 -12.96
CA HIS A 37 13.91 -4.02 -12.65
C HIS A 37 13.21 -5.22 -12.00
N VAL A 38 12.16 -4.96 -11.21
CA VAL A 38 11.44 -5.97 -10.42
C VAL A 38 9.94 -5.64 -10.33
N MET A 39 9.13 -6.65 -10.00
CA MET A 39 7.78 -6.45 -9.46
C MET A 39 7.86 -6.37 -7.92
N GLY A 40 7.06 -5.51 -7.31
CA GLY A 40 7.05 -5.32 -5.85
C GLY A 40 5.65 -5.29 -5.26
N GLN A 41 5.53 -5.72 -4.00
CA GLN A 41 4.32 -5.56 -3.19
C GLN A 41 4.49 -4.31 -2.32
N LEU A 42 4.05 -3.17 -2.85
CA LEU A 42 4.26 -1.85 -2.23
C LEU A 42 3.08 -1.45 -1.34
N THR A 43 3.34 -0.59 -0.35
CA THR A 43 2.26 0.04 0.42
C THR A 43 1.47 1.02 -0.45
N ALA A 44 0.22 1.28 -0.08
CA ALA A 44 -0.60 2.27 -0.77
C ALA A 44 0.04 3.68 -0.73
N VAL A 45 0.72 4.03 0.36
CA VAL A 45 1.40 5.32 0.53
C VAL A 45 2.48 5.51 -0.54
N ALA A 46 3.32 4.50 -0.77
CA ALA A 46 4.37 4.54 -1.78
C ALA A 46 3.80 4.49 -3.22
N ALA A 47 2.74 3.71 -3.44
CA ALA A 47 2.26 3.42 -4.80
C ALA A 47 1.19 4.38 -5.32
N ALA A 48 0.40 5.03 -4.47
CA ALA A 48 -0.84 5.71 -4.88
C ALA A 48 -0.63 6.81 -5.93
N SER A 49 0.34 7.69 -5.72
CA SER A 49 0.65 8.77 -6.67
C SER A 49 1.15 8.20 -8.01
N HIS A 50 1.98 7.17 -7.98
CA HIS A 50 2.54 6.54 -9.17
C HIS A 50 1.49 5.76 -9.98
N ILE A 51 0.54 5.09 -9.31
CA ILE A 51 -0.57 4.42 -9.99
C ILE A 51 -1.49 5.45 -10.65
N ARG A 52 -1.84 6.53 -9.95
CA ARG A 52 -2.71 7.58 -10.51
C ARG A 52 -2.09 8.31 -11.70
N THR A 53 -0.77 8.52 -11.66
CA THR A 53 -0.02 9.12 -12.77
C THR A 53 0.29 8.13 -13.89
N GLY A 54 -0.05 6.84 -13.72
CA GLY A 54 0.20 5.79 -14.71
C GLY A 54 1.67 5.36 -14.82
N ARG A 55 2.52 5.77 -13.87
CA ARG A 55 3.92 5.31 -13.78
C ARG A 55 4.03 3.89 -13.25
N LEU A 56 3.06 3.45 -12.44
CA LEU A 56 2.91 2.08 -12.00
C LEU A 56 1.57 1.52 -12.47
N VAL A 57 1.57 0.23 -12.81
CA VAL A 57 0.36 -0.54 -13.11
C VAL A 57 0.15 -1.56 -11.99
N PRO A 58 -0.95 -1.48 -11.23
CA PRO A 58 -1.24 -2.50 -10.23
C PRO A 58 -1.64 -3.80 -10.94
N LEU A 59 -1.23 -4.93 -10.36
CA LEU A 59 -1.47 -6.27 -10.90
C LEU A 59 -2.29 -7.09 -9.91
N LEU A 60 -3.04 -8.07 -10.43
CA LEU A 60 -3.75 -9.05 -9.60
C LEU A 60 -4.71 -8.36 -8.62
N THR A 61 -5.39 -7.29 -9.04
CA THR A 61 -6.09 -6.38 -8.12
C THR A 61 -7.26 -7.02 -7.38
N GLN A 62 -7.82 -8.10 -7.93
CA GLN A 62 -8.80 -8.98 -7.28
C GLN A 62 -8.28 -9.69 -6.02
N HIS A 63 -6.95 -9.75 -5.85
CA HIS A 63 -6.27 -10.45 -4.76
C HIS A 63 -5.63 -9.50 -3.72
N VAL A 64 -5.91 -8.20 -3.78
CA VAL A 64 -5.36 -7.23 -2.84
C VAL A 64 -5.94 -7.44 -1.44
N ASP A 65 -5.05 -7.39 -0.43
CA ASP A 65 -5.42 -7.42 0.99
C ASP A 65 -5.81 -6.01 1.47
N GLU A 66 -7.07 -5.86 1.90
CA GLU A 66 -7.61 -4.61 2.42
C GLU A 66 -7.35 -4.42 3.93
N GLN A 67 -6.79 -5.41 4.63
CA GLN A 67 -6.70 -5.41 6.09
C GLN A 67 -5.46 -4.71 6.66
N VAL A 68 -4.52 -4.29 5.81
CA VAL A 68 -3.30 -3.61 6.27
C VAL A 68 -3.53 -2.09 6.26
N GLY A 69 -3.70 -1.51 7.44
CA GLY A 69 -3.89 -0.08 7.64
C GLY A 69 -2.78 0.58 8.46
N THR A 70 -2.68 1.90 8.38
CA THR A 70 -1.82 2.70 9.25
C THR A 70 -2.57 3.05 10.54
N PHE A 71 -1.96 2.73 11.69
CA PHE A 71 -2.57 2.96 13.00
C PHE A 71 -1.71 3.90 13.85
N ILE A 72 -2.36 4.74 14.67
CA ILE A 72 -1.67 5.57 15.67
C ILE A 72 -1.75 4.85 17.01
N TYR A 73 -0.61 4.42 17.54
CA TYR A 73 -0.51 3.81 18.86
C TYR A 73 -0.06 4.84 19.91
N TYR A 74 -0.77 4.91 21.03
CA TYR A 74 -0.42 5.77 22.16
C TYR A 74 -0.74 5.08 23.48
N GLY A 75 0.04 5.38 24.52
CA GLY A 75 -0.15 4.77 25.84
C GLY A 75 -1.42 5.26 26.54
N SER A 76 -2.25 4.34 27.01
CA SER A 76 -3.37 4.64 27.90
C SER A 76 -2.85 4.96 29.30
N ARG A 77 -2.64 6.24 29.60
CA ARG A 77 -2.40 6.73 30.97
C ARG A 77 -3.67 7.46 31.45
N SER A 78 -3.88 7.45 32.76
CA SER A 78 -5.08 7.96 33.45
C SER A 78 -5.50 9.39 33.06
N ALA A 79 -4.58 10.22 32.53
CA ALA A 79 -4.91 11.43 31.79
C ALA A 79 -4.07 11.49 30.51
N GLN A 80 -4.71 11.49 29.34
CA GLN A 80 -4.02 11.83 28.10
C GLN A 80 -3.60 13.31 28.15
N PRO A 81 -2.30 13.63 28.02
CA PRO A 81 -1.86 15.03 27.95
C PRO A 81 -2.54 15.72 26.77
N ALA A 82 -3.03 16.95 26.98
CA ALA A 82 -3.78 17.70 25.95
C ALA A 82 -3.03 17.79 24.61
N ARG A 83 -1.70 17.93 24.64
CA ARG A 83 -0.87 17.96 23.42
C ARG A 83 -0.96 16.67 22.60
N ALA A 84 -1.01 15.51 23.27
CA ALA A 84 -1.01 14.22 22.59
C ALA A 84 -2.35 13.99 21.90
N ARG A 85 -3.45 14.34 22.57
CA ARG A 85 -4.79 14.32 21.97
C ARG A 85 -4.89 15.26 20.76
N ALA A 86 -4.44 16.50 20.91
CA ALA A 86 -4.44 17.47 19.80
C ALA A 86 -3.63 16.98 18.58
N PHE A 87 -2.49 16.31 18.80
CA PHE A 87 -1.73 15.68 17.72
C PHE A 87 -2.48 14.53 17.06
N ILE A 88 -3.07 13.62 17.85
CA ILE A 88 -3.86 12.49 17.34
C ILE A 88 -5.03 13.00 16.50
N ASP A 89 -5.78 13.98 17.00
CA ASP A 89 -6.91 14.58 16.29
C ASP A 89 -6.47 15.18 14.94
N LEU A 90 -5.34 15.88 14.93
CA LEU A 90 -4.76 16.44 13.70
C LEU A 90 -4.32 15.34 12.72
N ALA A 91 -3.65 14.30 13.22
CA ALA A 91 -3.17 13.19 12.39
C ALA A 91 -4.33 12.41 11.78
N VAL A 92 -5.35 12.07 12.57
CA VAL A 92 -6.59 11.44 12.07
C VAL A 92 -7.25 12.33 11.03
N LYS A 93 -7.42 13.63 11.31
CA LYS A 93 -8.03 14.58 10.37
C LYS A 93 -7.29 14.65 9.03
N ARG A 94 -5.96 14.49 9.02
CA ARG A 94 -5.13 14.61 7.80
C ARG A 94 -4.95 13.30 7.04
N LEU A 95 -4.95 12.17 7.74
CA LEU A 95 -4.53 10.89 7.19
C LEU A 95 -5.69 9.91 6.98
N ALA A 96 -6.71 9.94 7.84
CA ALA A 96 -7.79 8.97 7.77
C ALA A 96 -8.59 9.14 6.47
N GLY A 97 -8.61 8.09 5.64
CA GLY A 97 -9.32 8.08 4.37
C GLY A 97 -8.82 9.11 3.35
N ASN A 98 -7.63 9.69 3.55
CA ASN A 98 -7.09 10.68 2.62
C ASN A 98 -6.77 9.99 1.29
N SER A 99 -7.45 10.42 0.23
CA SER A 99 -7.31 9.85 -1.10
C SER A 99 -5.90 9.97 -1.63
N GLU A 100 -5.08 10.94 -1.22
CA GLU A 100 -3.68 11.03 -1.63
C GLU A 100 -2.91 9.72 -1.38
N TRP A 101 -3.24 9.02 -0.29
CA TRP A 101 -2.52 7.83 0.19
C TRP A 101 -3.33 6.55 0.09
N VAL A 102 -4.66 6.64 -0.02
CA VAL A 102 -5.57 5.50 -0.09
C VAL A 102 -6.00 5.27 -1.54
N LEU A 103 -5.88 4.01 -1.98
CA LEU A 103 -6.42 3.55 -3.27
C LEU A 103 -7.68 2.73 -3.02
N THR A 104 -8.75 3.05 -3.75
CA THR A 104 -9.97 2.25 -3.72
C THR A 104 -9.85 1.02 -4.63
N ALA A 105 -10.59 -0.05 -4.34
CA ALA A 105 -10.66 -1.23 -5.22
C ALA A 105 -11.06 -0.85 -6.66
N LYS A 106 -11.98 0.12 -6.80
CA LYS A 106 -12.39 0.64 -8.10
C LYS A 106 -11.23 1.32 -8.86
N GLU A 107 -10.44 2.15 -8.19
CA GLU A 107 -9.25 2.78 -8.79
C GLU A 107 -8.22 1.72 -9.20
N LEU A 108 -7.96 0.73 -8.34
CA LEU A 108 -7.02 -0.36 -8.63
C LEU A 108 -7.45 -1.15 -9.88
N HIS A 109 -8.72 -1.60 -9.92
CA HIS A 109 -9.25 -2.36 -11.06
C HIS A 109 -9.21 -1.56 -12.36
N ALA A 110 -9.52 -0.25 -12.29
CA ALA A 110 -9.47 0.62 -13.46
C ALA A 110 -8.04 0.83 -13.97
N ALA A 111 -7.08 1.02 -13.07
CA ALA A 111 -5.67 1.19 -13.40
C ALA A 111 -5.07 -0.10 -13.99
N GLU A 112 -5.38 -1.27 -13.42
CA GLU A 112 -4.98 -2.57 -13.99
C GLU A 112 -5.55 -2.75 -15.40
N ALA A 113 -6.84 -2.52 -15.60
CA ALA A 113 -7.49 -2.66 -16.91
C ALA A 113 -6.88 -1.70 -17.96
N LYS A 114 -6.56 -0.46 -17.57
CA LYS A 114 -5.88 0.51 -18.44
C LYS A 114 -4.47 0.03 -18.81
N GLY A 115 -3.71 -0.46 -17.83
CA GLY A 115 -2.36 -1.00 -18.06
C GLY A 115 -2.35 -2.22 -18.98
N ARG A 116 -3.27 -3.17 -18.77
CA ARG A 116 -3.42 -4.35 -19.66
C ARG A 116 -3.72 -3.96 -21.11
N LYS A 117 -4.55 -2.93 -21.33
CA LYS A 117 -4.85 -2.41 -22.67
C LYS A 117 -3.66 -1.72 -23.34
N ALA A 118 -2.75 -1.13 -22.56
CA ALA A 118 -1.56 -0.47 -23.10
C ALA A 118 -0.44 -1.46 -23.47
N ALA A 119 -0.49 -2.68 -22.92
CA ALA A 119 0.51 -3.73 -23.13
C ALA A 119 0.15 -4.73 -24.25
N GLY A 120 -1.10 -4.73 -24.73
CA GLY A 120 -1.56 -5.57 -25.85
C GLY A 120 -1.74 -4.76 -27.12
#